data_AF-A0A974YTL8-F1
#
_entry.id   AF-A0A974YTL8-F1
#
_cell.length_a   1.000
_cell.length_b   1.000
_cell.length_c   1.000
_cell.angle_alpha   90.00
_cell.angle_beta   90.00
_cell.angle_gamma   90.00
#
_symmetry.space_group_name_H-M   'P 1'
#
loop_
_entity.id
_entity.type
_entity.pdbx_description
1 polymer ?
#
loop_
_entity_poly.entity_id
_entity_poly.type
_entity_poly.pdbx_seq_one_letter_code
_entity_poly.pdbx_strand_id
1 'polypeptide(L)'
;MKTAIQFILILILSSCASKKSIERKVITEYNFQNITESFDAKKINYIGLKKYCVGGIRIEMPNEKDCKNCYSEYDIYIFWTIKGKSYVQKFDNCSEFNIVEILDFKANEFLKKNTLELQTGKVGNYKIDQETFSSVSHSCFRNYIINDGKTKYQNEFDIYNLTGENENLNFKSNNELKIIQLDNKLNKIIKRLENENQFERNKKTCYNTRIK
;
A
#
# COMPACT_ATOMS: atom_id res chain seq x y z
N MET A 1 -26.06 54.69 -32.35
CA MET A 1 -26.09 53.31 -32.89
C MET A 1 -24.72 52.64 -33.02
N LYS A 2 -23.61 53.35 -33.24
CA LYS A 2 -22.26 52.75 -33.34
C LYS A 2 -21.70 52.24 -32.00
N THR A 3 -22.08 52.85 -30.88
CA THR A 3 -21.61 52.51 -29.53
C THR A 3 -22.26 51.25 -28.92
N ALA A 4 -23.49 50.91 -29.31
CA ALA A 4 -24.19 49.72 -28.81
C ALA A 4 -23.67 48.42 -29.44
N ILE A 5 -23.23 48.46 -30.70
CA ILE A 5 -22.69 47.31 -31.43
C ILE A 5 -21.32 46.89 -30.86
N GLN A 6 -20.56 47.86 -30.32
CA GLN A 6 -19.21 47.63 -29.79
C GLN A 6 -19.22 46.92 -28.43
N PHE A 7 -20.28 47.09 -27.63
CA PHE A 7 -20.45 46.37 -26.36
C PHE A 7 -20.87 44.90 -26.55
N ILE A 8 -21.61 44.58 -27.62
CA ILE A 8 -22.05 43.21 -27.92
C ILE A 8 -20.85 42.34 -28.36
N LEU A 9 -19.88 42.92 -29.08
CA LEU A 9 -18.67 42.20 -29.51
C LEU A 9 -17.70 41.85 -28.35
N ILE A 10 -17.69 42.61 -27.27
CA ILE A 10 -16.83 42.34 -26.10
C ILE A 10 -17.41 41.21 -25.22
N LEU A 11 -18.73 41.03 -25.20
CA LEU A 11 -19.41 39.96 -24.45
C LEU A 11 -19.29 38.58 -25.12
N ILE A 12 -19.06 38.52 -26.44
CA ILE A 12 -18.93 37.23 -27.15
C ILE A 12 -17.51 36.66 -26.98
N LEU A 13 -16.50 37.50 -26.74
CA LEU A 13 -15.10 37.08 -26.55
C LEU A 13 -14.77 36.59 -25.13
N SER A 14 -15.64 36.81 -24.14
CA SER A 14 -15.45 36.35 -22.76
C SER A 14 -16.05 34.95 -22.48
N SER A 15 -16.75 34.36 -23.46
CA SER A 15 -17.38 33.03 -23.30
C SER A 15 -16.49 31.85 -23.74
N CYS A 16 -15.27 32.13 -24.22
CA CYS A 16 -14.23 31.10 -24.37
C CYS A 16 -13.43 30.95 -23.07
N ALA A 17 -14.11 30.85 -21.93
CA ALA A 17 -13.51 30.20 -20.76
C ALA A 17 -13.30 28.74 -21.16
N SER A 18 -12.08 28.41 -21.56
CA SER A 18 -11.66 27.04 -21.83
C SER A 18 -12.01 26.25 -20.57
N LYS A 19 -13.03 25.38 -20.65
CA LYS A 19 -13.19 24.31 -19.67
C LYS A 19 -11.87 23.57 -19.70
N LYS A 20 -11.01 23.82 -18.71
CA LYS A 20 -9.82 23.04 -18.47
C LYS A 20 -10.34 21.62 -18.39
N SER A 21 -10.18 20.83 -19.45
CA SER A 21 -10.50 19.42 -19.40
C SER A 21 -9.67 18.94 -18.22
N ILE A 22 -10.34 18.56 -17.13
CA ILE A 22 -9.71 17.76 -16.10
C ILE A 22 -9.23 16.56 -16.90
N GLU A 23 -7.93 16.54 -17.24
CA GLU A 23 -7.31 15.38 -17.82
C GLU A 23 -7.72 14.25 -16.91
N ARG A 24 -8.57 13.37 -17.43
CA ARG A 24 -8.83 12.09 -16.78
C ARG A 24 -7.48 11.42 -16.77
N LYS A 25 -6.76 11.59 -15.66
CA LYS A 25 -5.50 10.90 -15.42
C LYS A 25 -5.82 9.45 -15.71
N VAL A 26 -5.19 8.91 -16.75
CA VAL A 26 -5.34 7.51 -17.12
C VAL A 26 -5.13 6.72 -15.83
N ILE A 27 -6.13 5.91 -15.52
CA ILE A 27 -6.26 5.16 -14.28
C ILE A 27 -5.03 4.25 -14.19
N THR A 28 -3.98 4.73 -13.54
CA THR A 28 -2.85 3.89 -13.19
C THR A 28 -3.29 3.13 -11.95
N GLU A 29 -3.60 1.85 -12.11
CA GLU A 29 -3.72 0.94 -10.97
C GLU A 29 -2.52 1.16 -10.05
N TYR A 30 -2.78 1.26 -8.75
CA TYR A 30 -1.75 1.46 -7.73
C TYR A 30 -0.89 0.20 -7.61
N ASN A 31 0.10 0.09 -8.48
CA ASN A 31 1.06 -0.99 -8.46
C ASN A 31 2.09 -0.75 -7.34
N PHE A 32 2.40 -1.80 -6.58
CA PHE A 32 3.35 -1.74 -5.46
C PHE A 32 4.74 -1.24 -5.89
N GLN A 33 5.22 -1.67 -7.06
CA GLN A 33 6.50 -1.23 -7.59
C GLN A 33 6.49 0.28 -7.88
N ASN A 34 5.50 0.76 -8.63
CA ASN A 34 5.34 2.18 -8.97
C ASN A 34 5.23 3.07 -7.73
N ILE A 35 4.50 2.61 -6.71
CA ILE A 35 4.41 3.32 -5.43
C ILE A 35 5.81 3.44 -4.83
N THR A 36 6.56 2.33 -4.69
CA THR A 36 7.89 2.35 -4.07
C THR A 36 8.90 3.21 -4.85
N GLU A 37 8.83 3.22 -6.18
CA GLU A 37 9.66 4.09 -7.03
C GLU A 37 9.42 5.57 -6.76
N SER A 38 8.18 5.97 -6.45
CA SER A 38 7.86 7.34 -6.04
C SER A 38 8.52 7.73 -4.70
N PHE A 39 8.76 6.76 -3.82
CA PHE A 39 9.49 6.98 -2.56
C PHE A 39 11.00 6.94 -2.77
N ASP A 40 11.50 6.11 -3.69
CA ASP A 40 12.90 6.11 -4.11
C ASP A 40 13.31 7.48 -4.67
N ALA A 41 12.46 8.08 -5.52
CA ALA A 41 12.67 9.42 -6.09
C ALA A 41 12.77 10.52 -5.02
N LYS A 42 12.10 10.35 -3.88
CA LYS A 42 12.17 11.26 -2.73
C LYS A 42 13.43 11.05 -1.88
N LYS A 43 14.24 10.01 -2.16
CA LYS A 43 15.44 9.62 -1.40
C LYS A 43 15.14 9.42 0.09
N ILE A 44 14.03 8.74 0.38
CA ILE A 44 13.58 8.45 1.75
C ILE A 44 13.73 6.94 1.99
N ASN A 45 14.16 6.57 3.19
CA ASN A 45 14.16 5.18 3.63
C ASN A 45 12.73 4.76 3.98
N TYR A 46 12.31 3.57 3.54
CA TYR A 46 10.96 3.10 3.77
C TYR A 46 10.86 1.59 3.89
N ILE A 47 9.74 1.16 4.47
CA ILE A 47 9.28 -0.22 4.50
C ILE A 47 7.96 -0.26 3.73
N GLY A 48 7.98 -0.88 2.55
CA GLY A 48 6.79 -1.19 1.79
C GLY A 48 6.27 -2.58 2.16
N LEU A 49 4.97 -2.70 2.36
CA LEU A 49 4.27 -3.95 2.67
C LEU A 49 3.01 -4.06 1.79
N LYS A 50 2.94 -5.06 0.94
CA LYS A 50 1.72 -5.49 0.25
C LYS A 50 1.13 -6.72 0.93
N LYS A 51 -0.16 -6.65 1.26
CA LYS A 51 -0.98 -7.73 1.82
C LYS A 51 -2.04 -8.12 0.80
N TYR A 52 -2.11 -9.40 0.46
CA TYR A 52 -3.15 -9.95 -0.41
C TYR A 52 -3.42 -11.40 -0.05
N CYS A 53 -4.56 -11.94 -0.48
CA CYS A 53 -4.90 -13.34 -0.30
C CYS A 53 -5.38 -13.93 -1.63
N VAL A 54 -5.11 -15.21 -1.84
CA VAL A 54 -5.53 -15.96 -3.03
C VAL A 54 -6.71 -16.88 -2.68
N GLY A 55 -7.53 -17.18 -3.69
CA GLY A 55 -8.63 -18.14 -3.58
C GLY A 55 -10.02 -17.52 -3.30
N GLY A 56 -10.13 -16.20 -3.22
CA GLY A 56 -11.41 -15.50 -3.28
C GLY A 56 -11.70 -14.99 -4.68
N ILE A 57 -12.84 -15.35 -5.27
CA ILE A 57 -13.36 -14.68 -6.47
C ILE A 57 -14.52 -13.79 -6.06
N ARG A 58 -14.39 -12.48 -6.27
CA ARG A 58 -15.51 -11.55 -6.13
C ARG A 58 -16.21 -11.41 -7.47
N ILE A 59 -17.48 -11.79 -7.52
CA ILE A 59 -18.33 -11.55 -8.69
C ILE A 59 -18.90 -10.13 -8.55
N GLU A 60 -18.41 -9.20 -9.38
CA GLU A 60 -18.90 -7.82 -9.41
C GLU A 60 -20.11 -7.71 -10.34
N MET A 61 -21.20 -7.11 -9.85
CA MET A 61 -22.27 -6.62 -10.72
C MET A 61 -21.74 -5.41 -11.51
N PRO A 62 -22.20 -5.19 -12.76
CA PRO A 62 -21.78 -4.06 -13.59
C PRO A 62 -22.35 -2.74 -13.05
N ASN A 63 -21.78 -2.25 -11.96
CA ASN A 63 -22.03 -0.93 -11.40
C ASN A 63 -20.86 0.00 -11.72
N GLU A 64 -21.12 1.31 -11.76
CA GLU A 64 -20.05 2.30 -11.89
C GLU A 64 -19.11 2.16 -10.67
N LYS A 65 -17.82 1.82 -10.90
CA LYS A 65 -16.82 1.78 -9.84
C LYS A 65 -16.65 3.19 -9.29
N ASP A 66 -17.13 3.42 -8.08
CA ASP A 66 -16.87 4.64 -7.32
C ASP A 66 -16.02 4.31 -6.08
N CYS A 67 -15.52 5.35 -5.43
CA CYS A 67 -14.63 5.17 -4.29
C CYS A 67 -15.28 4.53 -3.06
N LYS A 68 -16.61 4.57 -2.96
CA LYS A 68 -17.35 3.97 -1.84
C LYS A 68 -17.51 2.46 -2.06
N ASN A 69 -17.67 2.04 -3.31
CA ASN A 69 -17.96 0.66 -3.68
C ASN A 69 -16.72 -0.09 -4.20
N CYS A 70 -15.55 0.55 -4.23
CA CYS A 70 -14.33 -0.09 -4.68
C CYS A 70 -13.84 -1.12 -3.67
N TYR A 71 -13.74 -2.36 -4.13
CA TYR A 71 -13.23 -3.48 -3.36
C TYR A 71 -11.69 -3.50 -3.43
N SER A 72 -11.07 -3.63 -2.25
CA SER A 72 -9.63 -3.80 -2.14
C SER A 72 -9.26 -5.27 -2.36
N GLU A 73 -8.58 -5.57 -3.46
CA GLU A 73 -7.99 -6.90 -3.71
C GLU A 73 -6.68 -7.09 -2.94
N TYR A 74 -6.00 -5.98 -2.66
CA TYR A 74 -4.77 -5.94 -1.92
C TYR A 74 -4.64 -4.58 -1.24
N ASP A 75 -4.02 -4.60 -0.07
CA ASP A 75 -3.63 -3.38 0.61
C ASP A 75 -2.10 -3.23 0.55
N ILE A 76 -1.65 -2.04 0.22
CA ILE A 76 -0.25 -1.64 0.25
C ILE A 76 -0.07 -0.59 1.34
N TYR A 77 0.99 -0.72 2.12
CA TYR A 77 1.36 0.21 3.18
C TYR A 77 2.82 0.63 2.97
N ILE A 78 3.08 1.93 2.99
CA ILE A 78 4.45 2.45 3.02
C ILE A 78 4.66 3.12 4.37
N PHE A 79 5.69 2.68 5.11
CA PHE A 79 6.11 3.25 6.37
C PHE A 79 7.45 3.98 6.20
N TRP A 80 7.57 5.20 6.70
CA TRP A 80 8.82 5.96 6.64
C TRP A 80 8.97 6.91 7.82
N THR A 81 10.20 7.39 8.04
CA THR A 81 10.49 8.43 9.04
C THR A 81 11.17 9.62 8.38
N ILE A 82 10.67 10.84 8.64
CA ILE A 82 11.28 12.09 8.21
C ILE A 82 11.28 13.10 9.36
N LYS A 83 12.41 13.79 9.58
CA LYS A 83 12.58 14.80 10.66
C LYS A 83 12.12 14.31 12.05
N GLY A 84 12.41 13.04 12.37
CA GLY A 84 12.09 12.44 13.68
C GLY A 84 10.65 11.95 13.84
N LYS A 85 9.77 12.20 12.87
CA LYS A 85 8.38 11.73 12.85
C LYS A 85 8.22 10.56 11.90
N SER A 86 7.41 9.59 12.30
CA SER A 86 7.10 8.41 11.49
C SER A 86 5.71 8.51 10.91
N TYR A 87 5.54 7.93 9.73
CA TYR A 87 4.30 7.99 8.98
C TYR A 87 4.00 6.64 8.35
N VAL A 88 2.72 6.43 8.08
CA VAL A 88 2.23 5.36 7.21
C VAL A 88 1.23 5.93 6.20
N GLN A 89 1.28 5.42 4.98
CA GLN A 89 0.25 5.67 3.98
C GLN A 89 -0.25 4.33 3.45
N LYS A 90 -1.58 4.15 3.47
CA LYS A 90 -2.26 3.03 2.85
C LYS A 90 -2.59 3.34 1.39
N PHE A 91 -2.56 2.32 0.56
CA PHE A 91 -3.02 2.31 -0.82
C PHE A 91 -3.80 1.01 -1.02
N ASP A 92 -4.78 1.05 -1.90
CA ASP A 92 -5.36 -0.16 -2.49
C ASP A 92 -5.39 -0.01 -4.01
N ASN A 93 -5.95 -0.98 -4.72
CA ASN A 93 -6.15 -0.90 -6.18
C ASN A 93 -7.01 0.29 -6.64
N CYS A 94 -7.59 1.07 -5.71
CA CYS A 94 -8.55 2.12 -6.00
C CYS A 94 -8.06 3.53 -5.74
N SER A 95 -7.34 3.75 -4.65
CA SER A 95 -6.93 5.08 -4.25
C SER A 95 -5.77 5.05 -3.27
N GLU A 96 -5.05 6.16 -3.20
CA GLU A 96 -4.27 6.50 -2.02
C GLU A 96 -5.19 6.85 -0.85
N PHE A 97 -4.73 6.55 0.36
CA PHE A 97 -5.31 7.05 1.60
C PHE A 97 -4.49 8.24 2.09
N ASN A 98 -5.08 9.01 3.01
CA ASN A 98 -4.38 10.08 3.69
C ASN A 98 -3.19 9.53 4.49
N ILE A 99 -2.15 10.35 4.62
CA ILE A 99 -0.96 10.03 5.42
C ILE A 99 -1.32 10.12 6.90
N VAL A 100 -0.94 9.10 7.67
CA VAL A 100 -1.16 9.05 9.12
C VAL A 100 0.19 9.09 9.83
N GLU A 101 0.32 9.98 10.83
CA GLU A 101 1.48 10.02 11.72
C GLU A 101 1.40 8.88 12.75
N ILE A 102 2.50 8.16 12.95
CA ILE A 102 2.59 7.07 13.93
C ILE A 102 3.63 7.40 15.00
N LEU A 103 3.27 7.19 16.27
CA LEU A 103 4.09 7.60 17.42
C LEU A 103 4.89 6.44 18.01
N ASP A 104 4.40 5.21 17.84
CA ASP A 104 4.87 4.00 18.52
C ASP A 104 5.90 3.18 17.73
N PHE A 105 6.29 3.66 16.55
CA PHE A 105 7.25 2.96 15.70
C PHE A 105 8.10 3.90 14.85
N LYS A 106 9.40 3.61 14.80
CA LYS A 106 10.37 4.34 13.98
C LYS A 106 10.99 3.41 12.95
N ALA A 107 10.43 3.44 11.74
CA ALA A 107 10.83 2.55 10.65
C ALA A 107 12.34 2.61 10.39
N ASN A 108 12.91 3.82 10.30
CA ASN A 108 14.34 3.98 9.99
C ASN A 108 15.26 3.43 11.09
N GLU A 109 14.87 3.54 12.36
CA GLU A 109 15.64 2.98 13.47
C GLU A 109 15.58 1.45 13.47
N PHE A 110 14.40 0.88 13.20
CA PHE A 110 14.25 -0.57 13.07
C PHE A 110 15.08 -1.12 11.91
N LEU A 111 15.04 -0.48 10.74
CA LEU A 111 15.82 -0.87 9.57
C LEU A 111 17.32 -0.85 9.88
N LYS A 112 17.85 0.29 10.37
CA LYS A 112 19.28 0.43 10.68
C LYS A 112 19.81 -0.65 11.63
N LYS A 113 18.98 -1.11 12.57
CA LYS A 113 19.37 -2.12 13.56
C LYS A 113 19.34 -3.55 13.02
N ASN A 114 18.53 -3.85 12.01
CA ASN A 114 18.24 -5.23 11.58
C ASN A 114 18.44 -5.45 10.06
N THR A 115 19.14 -4.55 9.34
CA THR A 115 19.29 -4.62 7.88
C THR A 115 19.76 -6.01 7.41
N LEU A 116 20.80 -6.56 8.03
CA LEU A 116 21.41 -7.82 7.58
C LEU A 116 20.40 -8.97 7.70
N GLU A 117 19.75 -9.10 8.86
CA GLU A 117 18.79 -10.15 9.13
C GLU A 117 17.51 -10.01 8.30
N LEU A 118 17.09 -8.78 7.97
CA LEU A 118 15.96 -8.53 7.08
C LEU A 118 16.28 -8.88 5.62
N GLN A 119 17.53 -8.70 5.19
CA GLN A 119 18.00 -9.06 3.86
C GLN A 119 18.12 -10.58 3.67
N THR A 120 18.66 -11.28 4.67
CA THR A 120 18.99 -12.70 4.54
C THR A 120 17.91 -13.64 5.08
N GLY A 121 17.09 -13.18 6.03
CA GLY A 121 16.06 -13.98 6.67
C GLY A 121 14.95 -14.34 5.69
N LYS A 122 14.77 -15.63 5.42
CA LYS A 122 13.70 -16.14 4.55
C LYS A 122 12.83 -17.11 5.33
N VAL A 123 11.52 -16.96 5.19
CA VAL A 123 10.55 -17.90 5.77
C VAL A 123 10.62 -19.20 4.98
N GLY A 124 10.92 -20.30 5.66
CA GLY A 124 10.89 -21.63 5.08
C GLY A 124 9.44 -22.09 4.87
N ASN A 125 9.21 -22.94 3.87
CA ASN A 125 7.88 -23.53 3.63
C ASN A 125 7.42 -24.39 4.82
N TYR A 126 6.10 -24.58 4.96
CA TYR A 126 5.55 -25.51 5.94
C TYR A 126 6.11 -26.92 5.67
N LYS A 127 6.86 -27.45 6.63
CA LYS A 127 7.61 -28.70 6.47
C LYS A 127 7.14 -29.74 7.49
N ILE A 128 6.58 -30.85 7.02
CA ILE A 128 6.03 -31.93 7.88
C ILE A 128 7.16 -32.86 8.34
N ASP A 129 8.03 -33.25 7.41
CA ASP A 129 9.21 -34.07 7.65
C ASP A 129 10.36 -33.63 6.72
N GLN A 130 11.46 -34.39 6.61
CA GLN A 130 12.62 -33.98 5.83
C GLN A 130 12.33 -33.75 4.33
N GLU A 131 11.36 -34.46 3.75
CA GLU A 131 11.08 -34.46 2.31
C GLU A 131 9.65 -33.98 1.98
N THR A 132 8.77 -33.95 2.98
CA THR A 132 7.36 -33.58 2.80
C THR A 132 7.08 -32.13 3.21
N PHE A 133 6.41 -31.41 2.31
CA PHE A 133 5.94 -30.04 2.54
C PHE A 133 4.42 -29.97 2.46
N SER A 134 3.82 -29.12 3.31
CA SER A 134 2.40 -28.81 3.24
C SER A 134 2.19 -27.49 2.50
N SER A 135 1.08 -27.39 1.77
CA SER A 135 0.63 -26.15 1.15
C SER A 135 -0.89 -26.10 1.18
N VAL A 136 -1.46 -24.90 1.11
CA VAL A 136 -2.91 -24.70 1.03
C VAL A 136 -3.25 -23.92 -0.23
N SER A 137 -4.43 -24.21 -0.82
CA SER A 137 -4.89 -23.53 -2.03
C SER A 137 -5.35 -22.09 -1.78
N HIS A 138 -5.75 -21.77 -0.54
CA HIS A 138 -6.22 -20.45 -0.14
C HIS A 138 -5.30 -19.95 0.97
N SER A 139 -4.43 -19.00 0.64
CA SER A 139 -3.57 -18.37 1.63
C SER A 139 -3.42 -16.87 1.43
N CYS A 140 -2.94 -16.23 2.49
CA CYS A 140 -2.59 -14.83 2.49
C CYS A 140 -1.08 -14.67 2.46
N PHE A 141 -0.61 -13.69 1.70
CA PHE A 141 0.80 -13.43 1.46
C PHE A 141 1.19 -12.05 2.01
N ARG A 142 2.48 -11.91 2.25
CA ARG A 142 3.14 -10.67 2.64
C ARG A 142 4.30 -10.43 1.70
N ASN A 143 4.24 -9.34 0.94
CA ASN A 143 5.34 -8.96 0.06
C ASN A 143 5.93 -7.64 0.55
N TYR A 144 7.22 -7.66 0.84
CA TYR A 144 7.98 -6.53 1.33
C TYR A 144 8.90 -5.99 0.24
N ILE A 145 8.94 -4.67 0.12
CA ILE A 145 10.00 -3.94 -0.57
C ILE A 145 10.60 -2.99 0.46
N ILE A 146 11.85 -3.20 0.83
CA ILE A 146 12.53 -2.44 1.87
C ILE A 146 13.65 -1.63 1.22
N ASN A 147 13.70 -0.33 1.51
CA ASN A 147 14.81 0.54 1.16
C ASN A 147 15.37 1.17 2.44
N ASP A 148 16.58 0.75 2.82
CA ASP A 148 17.26 1.25 4.03
C ASP A 148 18.16 2.48 3.78
N GLY A 149 18.10 3.03 2.57
CA GLY A 149 18.92 4.16 2.11
C GLY A 149 20.29 3.76 1.54
N LYS A 150 20.70 2.50 1.72
CA LYS A 150 21.91 1.95 1.10
C LYS A 150 21.56 0.92 0.03
N THR A 151 20.57 0.09 0.32
CA THR A 151 20.17 -1.04 -0.49
C THR A 151 18.65 -1.17 -0.52
N LYS A 152 18.14 -1.65 -1.65
CA LYS A 152 16.75 -2.01 -1.84
C LYS A 152 16.67 -3.53 -2.02
N TYR A 153 15.80 -4.18 -1.25
CA TYR A 153 15.64 -5.64 -1.30
C TYR A 153 14.19 -6.03 -1.05
N GLN A 154 13.86 -7.28 -1.40
CA GLN A 154 12.52 -7.83 -1.31
C GLN A 154 12.50 -9.04 -0.41
N ASN A 155 11.36 -9.24 0.26
CA ASN A 155 11.10 -10.43 1.06
C ASN A 155 9.63 -10.80 0.87
N GLU A 156 9.34 -12.08 0.68
CA GLU A 156 7.96 -12.54 0.55
C GLU A 156 7.76 -13.82 1.34
N PHE A 157 6.56 -13.98 1.89
CA PHE A 157 6.19 -15.21 2.56
C PHE A 157 4.68 -15.42 2.57
N ASP A 158 4.33 -16.70 2.62
CA ASP A 158 2.99 -17.18 2.91
C ASP A 158 2.80 -17.23 4.44
N ILE A 159 1.70 -16.69 4.96
CA ILE A 159 1.39 -16.72 6.40
C ILE A 159 1.14 -18.16 6.87
N TYR A 160 0.66 -19.06 6.00
CA TYR A 160 0.47 -20.47 6.32
C TYR A 160 1.76 -21.12 6.81
N ASN A 161 2.92 -20.71 6.27
CA ASN A 161 4.24 -21.19 6.69
C ASN A 161 4.62 -20.81 8.13
N LEU A 162 3.86 -19.94 8.79
CA LEU A 162 4.04 -19.53 10.18
C LEU A 162 3.16 -20.31 11.15
N THR A 163 2.35 -21.26 10.66
CA THR A 163 1.39 -22.04 11.45
C THR A 163 1.88 -23.46 11.73
N GLY A 164 1.15 -24.21 12.57
CA GLY A 164 1.43 -25.61 12.90
C GLY A 164 2.55 -25.76 13.92
N GLU A 165 2.33 -25.35 15.18
CA GLU A 165 3.37 -25.36 16.22
C GLU A 165 4.01 -26.73 16.46
N ASN A 166 3.23 -27.80 16.34
CA ASN A 166 3.70 -29.17 16.58
C ASN A 166 3.93 -29.95 15.27
N GLU A 167 3.44 -29.44 14.14
CA GLU A 167 3.40 -30.15 12.86
C GLU A 167 4.38 -29.59 11.83
N ASN A 168 4.70 -28.29 11.91
CA ASN A 168 5.62 -27.63 10.98
C ASN A 168 7.01 -27.54 11.62
N LEU A 169 7.95 -28.31 11.09
CA LEU A 169 9.35 -28.31 11.54
C LEU A 169 10.03 -26.94 11.44
N ASN A 170 9.53 -26.05 10.57
CA ASN A 170 10.03 -24.69 10.42
C ASN A 170 9.29 -23.67 11.31
N PHE A 171 8.26 -24.06 12.06
CA PHE A 171 7.41 -23.12 12.82
C PHE A 171 8.24 -22.20 13.72
N LYS A 172 9.09 -22.77 14.58
CA LYS A 172 9.88 -22.01 15.53
C LYS A 172 10.88 -21.10 14.83
N SER A 173 11.69 -21.65 13.92
CA SER A 173 12.71 -20.89 13.20
C SER A 173 12.10 -19.76 12.37
N ASN A 174 10.94 -20.00 11.73
CA ASN A 174 10.23 -18.98 10.96
C ASN A 174 9.72 -17.84 11.87
N ASN A 175 9.05 -18.18 12.98
CA ASN A 175 8.48 -17.18 13.87
C ASN A 175 9.53 -16.35 14.63
N GLU A 176 10.79 -16.83 14.70
CA GLU A 176 11.91 -16.09 15.29
C GLU A 176 12.56 -15.08 14.32
N LEU A 177 12.30 -15.17 13.00
CA LEU A 177 12.91 -14.30 11.99
C LEU A 177 12.58 -12.81 12.20
N LYS A 178 13.54 -11.94 11.87
CA LYS A 178 13.37 -10.48 11.97
C LYS A 178 12.27 -9.92 11.07
N ILE A 179 12.06 -10.52 9.91
CA ILE A 179 10.96 -10.12 9.01
C ILE A 179 9.59 -10.40 9.66
N ILE A 180 9.45 -11.47 10.45
CA ILE A 180 8.21 -11.78 11.18
C ILE A 180 8.02 -10.86 12.38
N GLN A 181 9.09 -10.53 13.10
CA GLN A 181 9.03 -9.51 14.15
C GLN A 181 8.62 -8.14 13.60
N LEU A 182 9.09 -7.79 12.40
CA LEU A 182 8.66 -6.59 11.68
C LEU A 182 7.17 -6.67 11.32
N ASP A 183 6.74 -7.76 10.68
CA ASP A 183 5.35 -7.97 10.28
C ASP A 183 4.37 -7.85 11.45
N ASN A 184 4.69 -8.48 12.59
CA ASN A 184 3.88 -8.39 13.81
C ASN A 184 3.75 -6.95 14.33
N LYS A 185 4.84 -6.16 14.28
CA LYS A 185 4.81 -4.74 14.68
C LYS A 185 3.96 -3.91 13.74
N LEU A 186 4.15 -4.07 12.43
CA LEU A 186 3.40 -3.31 11.43
C LEU A 186 1.91 -3.68 11.46
N ASN A 187 1.57 -4.95 11.59
CA ASN A 187 0.18 -5.40 11.70
C ASN A 187 -0.51 -4.88 12.96
N LYS A 188 0.20 -4.78 14.10
CA LYS A 188 -0.34 -4.15 15.31
C LYS A 188 -0.69 -2.68 15.08
N ILE A 189 0.19 -1.95 14.39
CA ILE A 189 -0.04 -0.53 14.04
C ILE A 189 -1.21 -0.41 13.08
N ILE A 190 -1.23 -1.19 12.00
CA ILE A 190 -2.30 -1.18 10.99
C ILE A 190 -3.64 -1.47 11.64
N LYS A 191 -3.75 -2.55 12.42
CA LYS A 191 -5.00 -2.93 13.10
C LYS A 191 -5.49 -1.85 14.05
N ARG A 192 -4.58 -1.19 14.79
CA ARG A 192 -4.93 -0.06 15.65
C ARG A 192 -5.52 1.09 14.83
N LEU A 193 -4.84 1.49 13.76
CA LEU A 193 -5.28 2.59 12.88
C LEU A 193 -6.58 2.28 12.16
N GLU A 194 -6.81 1.02 11.76
CA GLU A 194 -8.08 0.56 11.17
C GLU A 194 -9.22 0.64 12.20
N ASN A 195 -9.01 0.14 13.42
CA ASN A 195 -10.02 0.21 14.49
C ASN A 195 -10.36 1.65 14.88
N GLU A 196 -9.39 2.56 14.80
CA GLU A 196 -9.54 3.99 15.04
C GLU A 196 -10.06 4.77 13.80
N ASN A 197 -10.34 4.07 12.69
CA ASN A 197 -10.77 4.65 11.40
C ASN A 197 -9.83 5.74 10.85
N GLN A 198 -8.54 5.67 11.11
CA GLN A 198 -7.58 6.69 10.66
C GLN A 198 -7.21 6.59 9.17
N PHE A 199 -7.49 5.45 8.53
CA PHE A 199 -7.28 5.30 7.09
C PHE A 199 -8.48 5.83 6.30
N GLU A 200 -8.48 7.14 6.08
CA GLU A 200 -9.45 7.80 5.18
C GLU A 200 -8.92 7.89 3.75
N ARG A 201 -9.75 7.53 2.76
CA ARG A 201 -9.39 7.65 1.34
C ARG A 201 -9.11 9.11 0.96
N ASN A 202 -8.07 9.34 0.17
CA ASN A 202 -7.80 10.67 -0.38
C ASN A 202 -8.78 10.96 -1.53
N LYS A 203 -9.67 11.94 -1.31
CA LYS A 203 -10.73 12.30 -2.26
C LYS A 203 -10.21 12.76 -3.63
N LYS A 204 -8.97 13.26 -3.73
CA LYS A 204 -8.38 13.72 -5.00
C LYS A 204 -7.94 12.57 -5.89
N THR A 205 -7.60 11.44 -5.28
CA THR A 205 -7.10 10.24 -5.97
C THR A 205 -8.16 9.15 -6.07
N CYS A 206 -9.35 9.40 -5.52
CA CYS A 206 -10.51 8.52 -5.55
C CYS A 206 -11.16 8.45 -6.94
N TYR A 207 -11.61 7.26 -7.35
CA TYR A 207 -12.48 7.10 -8.52
C TYR A 207 -13.71 8.02 -8.43
N ASN A 208 -13.84 8.91 -9.42
CA ASN A 208 -14.94 9.85 -9.63
C ASN A 208 -15.37 10.67 -8.38
N THR A 209 -14.65 11.76 -8.08
CA THR A 209 -15.36 12.95 -7.61
C THR A 209 -16.08 13.58 -8.81
N ARG A 210 -17.30 13.11 -9.13
CA ARG A 210 -18.25 14.00 -9.80
C ARG A 210 -18.51 15.14 -8.83
N ILE A 211 -17.82 16.26 -9.02
CA ILE A 211 -18.27 17.53 -8.48
C ILE A 211 -19.62 17.76 -9.17
N LYS A 212 -20.71 17.53 -8.42
CA LYS A 212 -22.04 18.00 -8.83
C LYS A 212 -22.03 19.53 -8.82
#